data_AF-A0A4Q1AY86-F1
#
_entry.id   AF-A0A4Q1AY86-F1
#
_cell.length_a   1.000
_cell.length_b   1.000
_cell.length_c   1.000
_cell.angle_alpha   90.00
_cell.angle_beta   90.00
_cell.angle_gamma   90.00
#
_symmetry.space_group_name_H-M   'P 1'
#
loop_
_entity.id
_entity.type
_entity.pdbx_description
1 polymer ?
#
loop_
_entity_poly.entity_id
_entity_poly.type
_entity_poly.pdbx_seq_one_letter_code
_entity_poly.pdbx_strand_id
1 'polypeptide(L)'
;MIKERICLENKDIIQNDEIDLKELIKLLWNNRMFIMLFTFFVTLMSILYLFYFKPYIPIFKGTLLVQIGEYNNQLDSVNLIEKPYNLKYILEKDFNCIIEIPNRSYGLLEISVEDNAREKIENKINEIYNKIIEIEKEKINLYKDKEYFNTKKIGKIKIGDQLINKPKKRLMIIISFVTSFLLSIFLVFFINFLKDLKREM
;
A
#
# COMPACT_ATOMS: atom_id res chain seq x y z
N MET A 1 62.36 -20.73 -28.84
CA MET A 1 62.32 -21.74 -27.76
C MET A 1 61.74 -21.23 -26.43
N ILE A 2 62.37 -20.33 -25.65
CA ILE A 2 61.80 -19.89 -24.34
C ILE A 2 60.51 -19.07 -24.53
N LYS A 3 60.50 -18.17 -25.51
CA LYS A 3 59.33 -17.31 -25.83
C LYS A 3 58.10 -18.09 -26.32
N GLU A 4 58.32 -19.22 -27.00
CA GLU A 4 57.23 -20.12 -27.45
C GLU A 4 56.66 -20.93 -26.29
N ARG A 5 57.49 -21.37 -25.34
CA ARG A 5 57.02 -22.08 -24.14
C ARG A 5 56.16 -21.18 -23.25
N ILE A 6 56.57 -19.93 -23.03
CA ILE A 6 55.78 -18.95 -22.27
C ILE A 6 54.45 -18.64 -22.98
N CYS A 7 54.44 -18.62 -24.32
CA CYS A 7 53.23 -18.33 -25.09
C CYS A 7 52.25 -19.53 -25.12
N LEU A 8 52.76 -20.76 -25.09
CA LEU A 8 51.97 -21.99 -24.94
C LEU A 8 51.40 -22.11 -23.51
N GLU A 9 52.24 -21.90 -22.50
CA GLU A 9 51.83 -21.93 -21.09
C GLU A 9 50.79 -20.85 -20.78
N ASN A 10 50.95 -19.63 -21.30
CA ASN A 10 49.94 -18.58 -21.18
C ASN A 10 48.64 -18.91 -21.93
N LYS A 11 48.71 -19.60 -23.08
CA LYS A 11 47.50 -20.06 -23.80
C LYS A 11 46.74 -21.11 -23.01
N ASP A 12 47.44 -22.07 -22.39
CA ASP A 12 46.82 -23.11 -21.57
C ASP A 12 46.22 -22.54 -20.28
N ILE A 13 46.83 -21.52 -19.66
CA ILE A 13 46.24 -20.81 -18.51
C ILE A 13 44.97 -20.05 -18.93
N ILE A 14 45.01 -19.32 -20.05
CA ILE A 14 43.84 -18.57 -20.56
C ILE A 14 42.69 -19.51 -20.98
N GLN A 15 43.00 -20.70 -21.51
CA GLN A 15 42.01 -21.67 -21.96
C GLN A 15 41.43 -22.53 -20.81
N ASN A 16 42.17 -22.71 -19.71
CA ASN A 16 41.68 -23.36 -18.49
C ASN A 16 40.92 -22.41 -17.54
N ASP A 17 40.96 -21.09 -17.78
CA ASP A 17 40.20 -20.09 -17.02
C ASP A 17 38.79 -19.81 -17.58
N GLU A 18 38.36 -20.51 -18.65
CA GLU A 18 36.98 -20.42 -19.15
C GLU A 18 36.02 -21.10 -18.16
N ILE A 19 35.11 -20.32 -17.56
CA ILE A 19 34.07 -20.82 -16.66
C ILE A 19 33.17 -21.82 -17.44
N ASP A 20 33.32 -23.11 -17.17
CA ASP A 20 32.53 -24.14 -17.85
C ASP A 20 31.08 -24.16 -17.31
N LEU A 21 30.19 -23.46 -18.02
CA LEU A 21 28.76 -23.41 -17.71
C LEU A 21 28.11 -24.80 -17.63
N LYS A 22 28.66 -25.80 -18.33
CA LYS A 22 28.13 -27.17 -18.29
C LYS A 22 28.34 -27.82 -16.93
N GLU A 23 29.47 -27.53 -16.28
CA GLU A 23 29.77 -28.05 -14.95
C GLU A 23 28.82 -27.46 -13.90
N LEU A 24 28.53 -26.15 -13.99
CA LEU A 24 27.54 -25.49 -13.15
C LEU A 24 26.16 -26.13 -13.31
N ILE A 25 25.72 -26.37 -14.55
CA ILE A 25 24.43 -27.04 -14.81
C ILE A 25 24.42 -28.47 -14.25
N LYS A 26 25.51 -29.22 -14.41
CA LYS A 26 25.65 -30.59 -13.89
C LYS A 26 25.59 -30.61 -12.36
N LEU A 27 26.25 -29.65 -11.69
CA LEU A 27 26.19 -29.49 -10.24
C LEU A 27 24.76 -29.22 -9.77
N LEU A 28 24.04 -28.31 -10.43
CA LEU A 28 22.64 -28.02 -10.14
C LEU A 28 21.75 -29.25 -10.36
N TRP A 29 22.00 -30.01 -11.43
CA TRP A 29 21.24 -31.23 -11.75
C TRP A 29 21.46 -32.32 -10.71
N ASN A 30 22.69 -32.50 -10.23
CA ASN A 30 23.02 -33.44 -9.17
C ASN A 30 22.32 -33.08 -7.85
N ASN A 31 22.19 -31.78 -7.56
CA ASN A 31 21.57 -31.28 -6.33
C ASN A 31 20.09 -30.88 -6.50
N ARG A 32 19.44 -31.30 -7.60
CA ARG A 32 18.05 -30.91 -7.92
C ARG A 32 17.03 -31.20 -6.81
N MET A 33 17.25 -32.27 -6.04
CA MET A 33 16.37 -32.62 -4.91
C MET A 33 16.46 -31.59 -3.79
N PHE A 34 17.65 -31.06 -3.50
CA PHE A 34 17.83 -30.00 -2.50
C PHE A 34 17.12 -28.72 -2.93
N ILE A 35 17.29 -28.32 -4.19
CA ILE A 35 16.62 -27.16 -4.78
C ILE A 35 15.09 -27.29 -4.67
N MET A 36 14.53 -28.44 -5.04
CA MET A 36 13.09 -28.69 -4.96
C MET A 36 12.57 -28.68 -3.51
N LEU A 37 13.26 -29.33 -2.58
CA LEU A 37 12.84 -29.38 -1.17
C LEU A 37 12.92 -28.00 -0.49
N PHE A 38 13.99 -27.25 -0.73
CA PHE A 38 14.17 -25.93 -0.14
C PHE A 38 13.10 -24.95 -0.62
N THR A 39 12.87 -24.88 -1.93
CA THR A 39 11.83 -24.01 -2.51
C THR A 39 10.43 -24.40 -2.05
N PHE A 40 10.15 -25.70 -1.95
CA PHE A 40 8.89 -26.19 -1.37
C PHE A 40 8.72 -25.76 0.10
N PHE A 41 9.76 -25.88 0.91
CA PHE A 41 9.70 -25.48 2.31
C PHE A 41 9.47 -23.97 2.48
N VAL A 42 10.19 -23.15 1.71
CA VAL A 42 10.05 -21.68 1.77
C VAL A 42 8.67 -21.24 1.28
N THR A 43 8.14 -21.87 0.23
CA THR A 43 6.77 -21.58 -0.24
C THR A 43 5.71 -21.98 0.78
N LEU A 44 5.87 -23.14 1.44
CA LEU A 44 4.98 -23.57 2.52
C LEU A 44 5.00 -22.57 3.69
N MET A 45 6.19 -22.15 4.12
CA MET A 45 6.36 -21.14 5.17
C MET A 45 5.74 -19.79 4.78
N SER A 46 5.84 -19.39 3.51
CA SER A 46 5.22 -18.15 3.00
C SER A 46 3.69 -18.20 3.07
N ILE A 47 3.09 -19.34 2.73
CA ILE A 47 1.63 -19.55 2.83
C ILE A 47 1.19 -19.51 4.29
N LEU A 48 1.90 -20.20 5.20
CA LEU A 48 1.62 -20.17 6.63
C LEU A 48 1.72 -18.75 7.20
N TYR A 49 2.77 -18.00 6.81
CA TYR A 49 2.95 -16.62 7.25
C TYR A 49 1.77 -15.72 6.87
N LEU A 50 1.28 -15.83 5.63
CA LEU A 50 0.12 -15.08 5.15
C LEU A 50 -1.17 -15.42 5.91
N PHE A 51 -1.32 -16.66 6.36
CA PHE A 51 -2.53 -17.09 7.05
C PHE A 51 -2.52 -16.69 8.54
N TYR A 52 -1.39 -16.90 9.22
CA TYR A 52 -1.29 -16.70 10.67
C TYR A 52 -0.87 -15.28 11.09
N PHE A 53 0.15 -14.70 10.45
CA PHE A 53 0.75 -13.45 10.91
C PHE A 53 0.19 -12.21 10.24
N LYS A 54 -0.37 -12.35 9.03
CA LYS A 54 -0.92 -11.22 8.28
C LYS A 54 -2.33 -11.52 7.76
N PRO A 55 -3.31 -11.77 8.67
CA PRO A 55 -4.69 -11.95 8.26
C PRO A 55 -5.16 -10.70 7.51
N TYR A 56 -5.98 -10.94 6.49
CA TYR A 56 -6.49 -9.88 5.65
C TYR A 56 -7.56 -9.08 6.40
N ILE A 57 -7.28 -7.81 6.68
CA ILE A 57 -8.23 -6.87 7.27
C ILE A 57 -8.85 -6.05 6.14
N PRO A 58 -10.14 -6.18 5.83
CA PRO A 58 -10.79 -5.38 4.79
C PRO A 58 -10.82 -3.90 5.19
N ILE A 59 -10.50 -2.99 4.28
CA ILE A 59 -10.67 -1.54 4.46
C ILE A 59 -11.76 -1.06 3.49
N PHE A 60 -12.79 -0.44 4.05
CA PHE A 60 -13.91 0.13 3.32
C PHE A 60 -13.76 1.66 3.25
N LYS A 61 -14.25 2.26 2.17
CA LYS A 61 -14.37 3.73 2.02
C LYS A 61 -15.81 4.14 2.23
N GLY A 62 -16.06 5.03 3.19
CA GLY A 62 -17.33 5.73 3.32
C GLY A 62 -17.22 7.15 2.80
N THR A 63 -18.23 7.59 2.06
CA THR A 63 -18.37 8.98 1.63
C THR A 63 -19.71 9.58 2.01
N LEU A 64 -19.69 10.88 2.32
CA LEU A 64 -20.89 11.67 2.58
C LEU A 64 -20.73 13.05 1.94
N LEU A 65 -21.72 13.44 1.13
CA LEU A 65 -21.80 14.79 0.59
C LEU A 65 -22.55 15.68 1.58
N VAL A 66 -21.99 16.83 1.89
CA VAL A 66 -22.50 17.81 2.84
C VAL A 66 -22.64 19.15 2.12
N GLN A 67 -23.82 19.76 2.23
CA GLN A 67 -24.06 21.14 1.85
C GLN A 67 -23.81 22.02 3.07
N ILE A 68 -22.87 22.95 2.94
CA ILE A 68 -22.51 23.95 3.94
C ILE A 68 -23.68 24.90 4.14
N GLY A 69 -23.86 25.36 5.37
CA GLY A 69 -24.92 26.28 5.72
C GLY A 69 -24.72 27.65 5.08
N GLU A 70 -25.83 28.32 4.82
CA GLU A 70 -25.88 29.61 4.12
C GLU A 70 -26.67 30.62 4.96
N TYR A 71 -26.40 31.90 4.76
CA TYR A 71 -27.20 32.98 5.35
C TYR A 71 -27.50 34.06 4.31
N ASN A 72 -28.68 34.66 4.43
CA ASN A 72 -29.10 35.75 3.58
C ASN A 72 -28.49 37.06 4.07
N ASN A 73 -27.93 37.84 3.16
CA ASN A 73 -27.55 39.22 3.46
C ASN A 73 -28.71 40.18 3.11
N GLN A 74 -28.67 41.41 3.63
CA GLN A 74 -29.67 42.45 3.37
C GLN A 74 -29.88 42.81 1.88
N LEU A 75 -29.03 42.28 0.99
CA LEU A 75 -29.05 42.48 -0.47
C LEU A 75 -29.52 41.23 -1.23
N ASP A 76 -30.22 40.29 -0.57
CA ASP A 76 -30.66 38.99 -1.10
C ASP A 76 -29.53 38.11 -1.69
N SER A 77 -28.28 38.45 -1.38
CA SER A 77 -27.12 37.65 -1.73
C SER A 77 -26.93 36.54 -0.70
N VAL A 78 -26.92 35.29 -1.15
CA VAL A 78 -26.65 34.10 -0.32
C VAL A 78 -25.15 33.97 -0.08
N ASN A 79 -24.74 33.91 1.18
CA ASN A 79 -23.34 33.70 1.58
C ASN A 79 -23.19 32.43 2.41
N LEU A 80 -22.06 31.74 2.27
CA LEU A 80 -21.74 30.58 3.10
C LEU A 80 -21.36 31.02 4.52
N ILE A 81 -21.82 30.27 5.52
CA ILE A 81 -21.46 30.49 6.94
C ILE A 81 -19.96 30.29 7.15
N GLU A 82 -19.39 29.31 6.45
CA GLU A 82 -17.94 29.07 6.42
C GLU A 82 -17.47 28.72 5.00
N LYS A 83 -16.25 29.14 4.68
CA LYS A 83 -15.63 28.82 3.40
C LYS A 83 -15.27 27.32 3.35
N PRO A 84 -15.55 26.62 2.24
CA PRO A 84 -15.25 25.19 2.11
C PRO A 84 -13.78 24.83 2.37
N TYR A 85 -12.84 25.70 1.95
CA TYR A 85 -11.41 25.50 2.17
C TYR A 85 -11.00 25.55 3.65
N ASN A 86 -11.65 26.40 4.46
CA ASN A 86 -11.38 26.49 5.89
C ASN A 86 -11.88 25.22 6.61
N LEU A 87 -13.11 24.79 6.31
CA LEU A 87 -13.64 23.53 6.85
C LEU A 87 -12.76 22.35 6.45
N LYS A 88 -12.35 22.28 5.18
CA LYS A 88 -11.41 21.25 4.71
C LYS A 88 -10.14 21.22 5.58
N TYR A 89 -9.48 22.37 5.75
CA TYR A 89 -8.25 22.43 6.53
C TYR A 89 -8.44 21.96 7.98
N ILE A 90 -9.51 22.43 8.65
CA ILE A 90 -9.79 22.08 10.05
C ILE A 90 -10.12 20.59 10.20
N LEU A 91 -11.02 20.07 9.36
CA LEU A 91 -11.50 18.69 9.49
C LEU A 91 -10.44 17.66 9.10
N GLU A 92 -9.63 17.92 8.07
CA GLU A 92 -8.53 17.03 7.69
C GLU A 92 -7.50 16.94 8.81
N LYS A 93 -7.21 18.07 9.47
CA LYS A 93 -6.28 18.14 10.60
C LYS A 93 -6.82 17.42 11.84
N ASP A 94 -8.09 17.64 12.19
CA ASP A 94 -8.66 17.16 13.45
C ASP A 94 -9.04 15.67 13.39
N PHE A 95 -9.50 15.17 12.24
CA PHE A 95 -10.05 13.81 12.12
C PHE A 95 -9.21 12.86 11.27
N ASN A 96 -8.10 13.31 10.68
CA ASN A 96 -7.30 12.54 9.73
C ASN A 96 -8.20 11.89 8.67
N CYS A 97 -9.01 12.72 8.01
CA CYS A 97 -9.93 12.33 6.96
C CYS A 97 -9.55 13.05 5.65
N ILE A 98 -10.17 12.66 4.54
CA ILE A 98 -9.99 13.33 3.25
C ILE A 98 -11.25 14.14 2.97
N ILE A 99 -11.10 15.44 2.70
CA ILE A 99 -12.21 16.30 2.35
C ILE A 99 -12.00 16.80 0.91
N GLU A 100 -12.94 16.47 0.03
CA GLU A 100 -12.94 16.94 -1.36
C GLU A 100 -13.99 18.03 -1.54
N ILE A 101 -13.62 19.10 -2.25
CA ILE A 101 -14.54 20.17 -2.64
C ILE A 101 -14.91 19.88 -4.10
N PRO A 102 -16.17 19.48 -4.40
CA PRO A 102 -16.56 19.18 -5.78
C PRO A 102 -16.32 20.36 -6.71
N ASN A 103 -15.75 20.08 -7.88
CA ASN A 103 -15.48 21.11 -8.88
C ASN A 103 -16.76 21.83 -9.29
N ARG A 104 -16.67 23.15 -9.48
CA ARG A 104 -17.80 24.03 -9.87
C ARG A 104 -18.98 24.00 -8.88
N SER A 105 -18.74 23.60 -7.64
CA SER A 105 -19.68 23.74 -6.54
C SER A 105 -19.24 24.87 -5.60
N TYR A 106 -20.20 25.69 -5.20
CA TYR A 106 -20.03 26.69 -4.15
C TYR A 106 -20.83 26.19 -2.94
N GLY A 107 -20.15 25.63 -1.93
CA GLY A 107 -20.81 25.18 -0.70
C GLY A 107 -21.02 23.67 -0.53
N LEU A 108 -20.39 22.82 -1.34
CA LEU A 108 -20.40 21.36 -1.11
C LEU A 108 -19.05 20.86 -0.59
N LEU A 109 -19.11 19.86 0.28
CA LEU A 109 -17.98 19.09 0.80
C LEU A 109 -18.30 17.61 0.67
N GLU A 110 -17.35 16.82 0.16
CA GLU A 110 -17.40 15.37 0.23
C GLU A 110 -16.42 14.88 1.30
N ILE A 111 -16.97 14.34 2.38
CA ILE A 111 -16.21 13.71 3.45
C ILE A 111 -15.89 12.29 3.02
N SER A 112 -14.62 11.91 3.04
CA SER A 112 -14.14 10.55 2.78
C SER A 112 -13.41 9.99 4.01
N VAL A 113 -13.87 8.85 4.50
CA VAL A 113 -13.30 8.13 5.66
C VAL A 113 -13.02 6.68 5.28
N GLU A 114 -11.89 6.15 5.74
CA GLU A 114 -11.48 4.77 5.52
C GLU A 114 -11.32 4.05 6.86
N ASP A 115 -11.97 2.90 7.02
CA ASP A 115 -11.85 2.07 8.23
C ASP A 115 -12.14 0.59 7.93
N ASN A 116 -11.88 -0.28 8.91
CA ASN A 116 -12.08 -1.72 8.81
C ASN A 116 -13.51 -2.21 9.11
N ALA A 117 -14.36 -1.34 9.64
CA ALA A 117 -15.74 -1.66 9.98
C ALA A 117 -16.71 -0.57 9.50
N ARG A 118 -17.85 -1.00 8.96
CA ARG A 118 -18.90 -0.09 8.44
C ARG A 118 -19.44 0.85 9.52
N GLU A 119 -19.68 0.32 10.72
CA GLU A 119 -20.18 1.10 11.86
C GLU A 119 -19.20 2.20 12.28
N LYS A 120 -17.88 1.92 12.30
CA LYS A 120 -16.85 2.91 12.62
C LYS A 120 -16.83 4.07 11.62
N ILE A 121 -17.01 3.74 10.33
CA ILE A 121 -17.11 4.72 9.26
C ILE A 121 -18.33 5.62 9.48
N GLU A 122 -19.50 5.04 9.74
CA GLU A 122 -20.72 5.81 10.00
C GLU A 122 -20.57 6.73 11.21
N ASN A 123 -20.04 6.20 12.32
CA ASN A 123 -19.81 6.96 13.54
C ASN A 123 -18.85 8.13 13.30
N LYS A 124 -17.72 7.89 12.63
CA LYS A 124 -16.72 8.92 12.35
C LYS A 124 -17.23 9.98 11.38
N ILE A 125 -17.98 9.60 10.35
CA ILE A 125 -18.61 10.56 9.44
C ILE A 125 -19.65 11.42 10.17
N ASN A 126 -20.44 10.82 11.07
CA ASN A 126 -21.41 11.56 11.88
C ASN A 126 -20.73 12.52 12.86
N GLU A 127 -19.60 12.12 13.45
CA GLU A 127 -18.79 12.97 14.31
C GLU A 127 -18.25 14.20 13.55
N ILE A 128 -17.67 13.98 12.37
CA ILE A 128 -17.19 15.05 11.47
C ILE A 128 -18.34 15.99 11.10
N TYR A 129 -19.50 15.43 10.74
CA TYR A 129 -20.69 16.22 10.41
C TYR A 129 -21.17 17.09 11.58
N ASN A 130 -21.20 16.52 12.79
CA ASN A 130 -21.56 17.27 13.99
C ASN A 130 -20.55 18.38 14.28
N LYS A 131 -19.26 18.15 14.01
CA LYS A 131 -18.24 19.19 14.15
C LYS A 131 -18.46 20.36 13.19
N ILE A 132 -18.85 20.09 11.94
CA ILE A 132 -19.21 21.16 10.99
C ILE A 132 -20.34 22.02 11.56
N ILE A 133 -21.40 21.38 12.06
CA ILE A 133 -22.54 22.08 12.68
C ILE A 133 -22.09 22.91 13.88
N GLU A 134 -21.20 22.39 14.73
CA GLU A 134 -20.67 23.12 15.89
C GLU A 134 -19.92 24.38 15.47
N ILE A 135 -18.98 24.27 14.51
CA ILE A 135 -18.22 25.39 13.97
C ILE A 135 -19.14 26.45 13.38
N GLU A 136 -20.16 26.03 12.61
CA GLU A 136 -21.12 26.95 12.03
C GLU A 136 -22.00 27.63 13.08
N LYS A 137 -22.44 26.91 14.12
CA LYS A 137 -23.23 27.49 15.22
C LYS A 137 -22.46 28.59 15.95
N GLU A 138 -21.18 28.39 16.21
CA GLU A 138 -20.32 29.42 16.82
C GLU A 138 -20.31 30.70 15.96
N LYS A 139 -20.30 30.56 14.64
CA LYS A 139 -20.34 31.70 13.71
C LYS A 139 -21.72 32.31 13.56
N ILE A 140 -22.79 31.51 13.54
CA ILE A 140 -24.18 32.00 13.48
C ILE A 140 -24.49 32.91 14.68
N ASN A 141 -23.91 32.64 15.85
CA ASN A 141 -24.05 33.53 17.01
C ASN A 141 -23.53 34.96 16.77
N LEU A 142 -22.69 35.18 15.76
CA LEU A 142 -22.21 36.49 15.32
C LEU A 142 -23.18 37.19 14.36
N TYR A 143 -24.17 36.46 13.83
CA TYR A 143 -25.10 36.91 12.78
C TYR A 143 -26.57 36.79 13.19
N LYS A 144 -26.88 36.92 14.49
CA LYS A 144 -28.20 36.65 15.12
C LYS A 144 -29.42 37.27 14.43
N ASP A 145 -29.24 38.31 13.62
CA ASP A 145 -30.33 39.05 12.97
C ASP A 145 -30.61 38.60 11.53
N LYS A 146 -29.97 37.53 11.04
CA LYS A 146 -30.10 37.05 9.65
C LYS A 146 -30.82 35.71 9.56
N GLU A 147 -31.61 35.56 8.50
CA GLU A 147 -32.16 34.26 8.13
C GLU A 147 -31.02 33.34 7.67
N TYR A 148 -30.96 32.13 8.24
CA TYR A 148 -29.91 31.16 7.95
C TYR A 148 -30.51 29.80 7.58
N PHE A 149 -29.86 29.14 6.64
CA PHE A 149 -30.12 27.78 6.23
C PHE A 149 -29.03 26.87 6.80
N ASN A 150 -29.44 25.91 7.62
CA ASN A 150 -28.53 24.95 8.24
C ASN A 150 -27.79 24.09 7.20
N THR A 151 -26.58 23.66 7.56
CA THR A 151 -25.88 22.57 6.88
C THR A 151 -26.75 21.33 6.75
N LYS A 152 -26.68 20.66 5.59
CA LYS A 152 -27.48 19.47 5.27
C LYS A 152 -26.63 18.33 4.74
N LYS A 153 -26.98 17.11 5.13
CA LYS A 153 -26.50 15.88 4.47
C LYS A 153 -27.20 15.72 3.13
N ILE A 154 -26.44 15.56 2.05
CA ILE A 154 -26.99 15.26 0.73
C ILE A 154 -26.98 13.75 0.53
N GLY A 155 -28.13 13.14 0.78
CA GLY A 155 -28.32 11.70 0.71
C GLY A 155 -27.84 10.97 1.96
N LYS A 156 -27.65 9.65 1.82
CA LYS A 156 -27.17 8.76 2.89
C LYS A 156 -25.65 8.60 2.78
N ILE A 157 -25.03 8.19 3.89
CA ILE A 157 -23.63 7.77 3.89
C ILE A 157 -23.49 6.59 2.90
N LYS A 158 -22.61 6.75 1.92
CA LYS A 158 -22.32 5.71 0.92
C LYS A 158 -21.08 4.97 1.37
N ILE A 159 -21.23 3.71 1.76
CA ILE A 159 -20.08 2.84 2.05
C ILE A 159 -19.87 1.98 0.82
N GLY A 160 -18.71 2.13 0.18
CA GLY A 160 -18.35 1.33 -0.97
C GLY A 160 -18.31 -0.15 -0.59
N ASP A 161 -18.99 -1.00 -1.36
CA ASP A 161 -18.90 -2.45 -1.20
C ASP A 161 -17.54 -3.01 -1.64
N GLN A 162 -16.76 -2.22 -2.38
CA GLN A 162 -15.43 -2.59 -2.82
C GLN A 162 -14.37 -2.24 -1.78
N LEU A 163 -13.55 -3.24 -1.46
CA LEU A 163 -12.41 -3.12 -0.57
C LEU A 163 -11.29 -2.33 -1.26
N ILE A 164 -10.77 -1.32 -0.57
CA ILE A 164 -9.66 -0.48 -1.06
C ILE A 164 -8.39 -1.32 -1.16
N ASN A 165 -8.15 -2.16 -0.16
CA ASN A 165 -6.88 -2.85 0.05
C ASN A 165 -6.89 -4.31 -0.43
N LYS A 166 -7.37 -4.61 -1.65
CA LYS A 166 -7.45 -5.99 -2.15
C LYS A 166 -6.13 -6.76 -1.94
N PRO A 167 -6.17 -7.99 -1.39
CA PRO A 167 -4.95 -8.66 -0.97
C PRO A 167 -4.18 -9.18 -2.18
N LYS A 168 -2.94 -8.71 -2.37
CA LYS A 168 -2.04 -9.14 -3.46
C LYS A 168 -1.34 -10.48 -3.18
N LYS A 169 -2.08 -11.48 -2.67
CA LYS A 169 -1.52 -12.77 -2.21
C LYS A 169 -0.74 -13.49 -3.31
N ARG A 170 -1.27 -13.54 -4.53
CA ARG A 170 -0.62 -14.18 -5.68
C ARG A 170 0.75 -13.56 -5.98
N LEU A 171 0.85 -12.23 -5.94
CA LEU A 171 2.11 -11.53 -6.19
C LEU A 171 3.17 -11.88 -5.14
N MET A 172 2.78 -11.89 -3.86
CA MET A 172 3.69 -12.24 -2.77
C MET A 172 4.20 -13.69 -2.88
N ILE A 173 3.33 -14.63 -3.24
CA ILE A 173 3.69 -16.05 -3.45
C ILE A 173 4.65 -16.21 -4.64
N ILE A 174 4.42 -15.48 -5.75
CA ILE A 174 5.32 -15.53 -6.91
C ILE A 174 6.70 -14.97 -6.54
N ILE A 175 6.75 -13.84 -5.84
CA ILE A 175 8.02 -13.24 -5.41
C ILE A 175 8.78 -14.18 -4.48
N SER A 176 8.12 -14.76 -3.47
CA SER A 176 8.78 -15.68 -2.54
C SER A 176 9.26 -16.96 -3.23
N PHE A 177 8.50 -17.48 -4.21
CA PHE A 177 8.94 -18.60 -5.01
C PHE A 177 10.19 -18.27 -5.83
N VAL A 178 10.20 -17.16 -6.59
CA VAL A 178 11.34 -16.77 -7.42
C VAL A 178 12.58 -16.49 -6.59
N THR A 179 12.45 -15.76 -5.47
CA THR A 179 13.60 -15.45 -4.60
C THR A 179 14.15 -16.71 -3.92
N SER A 180 13.28 -17.62 -3.47
CA SER A 180 13.72 -18.88 -2.86
C SER A 180 14.39 -19.80 -3.88
N PHE A 181 13.92 -19.83 -5.12
CA PHE A 181 14.55 -20.59 -6.19
C PHE A 181 15.95 -20.07 -6.50
N LEU A 182 16.09 -18.76 -6.70
CA LEU A 182 17.41 -18.12 -6.89
C LEU A 182 18.35 -18.38 -5.71
N LEU A 183 17.85 -18.23 -4.47
CA LEU A 183 18.64 -18.47 -3.26
C LEU A 183 19.07 -19.94 -3.13
N SER A 184 18.23 -20.89 -3.55
CA SER A 184 18.56 -22.32 -3.50
C SER A 184 19.72 -22.69 -4.43
N ILE A 185 19.75 -22.10 -5.63
CA ILE A 185 20.83 -22.26 -6.60
C ILE A 185 22.13 -21.71 -6.00
N PHE A 186 22.08 -20.51 -5.41
CA PHE A 186 23.21 -19.92 -4.72
C PHE A 186 23.73 -20.79 -3.56
N LEU A 187 22.82 -21.34 -2.74
CA LEU A 187 23.20 -22.24 -1.65
C LEU A 187 23.88 -23.52 -2.15
N VAL A 188 23.44 -24.08 -3.29
CA VAL A 188 24.08 -25.26 -3.88
C VAL A 188 25.53 -24.97 -4.23
N PHE A 189 25.82 -23.82 -4.86
CA PHE A 189 27.20 -23.41 -5.15
C PHE A 189 28.00 -23.18 -3.88
N PHE A 190 27.41 -22.52 -2.89
CA PHE A 190 28.07 -22.24 -1.62
C PHE A 190 28.42 -23.52 -0.84
N ILE A 191 27.52 -24.49 -0.81
CA ILE A 191 27.77 -25.80 -0.18
C ILE A 191 28.88 -26.55 -0.94
N ASN A 192 28.91 -26.47 -2.27
CA ASN A 192 29.97 -27.09 -3.04
C ASN A 192 31.34 -26.46 -2.75
N PHE A 193 31.39 -25.13 -2.74
CA PHE A 193 32.58 -24.36 -2.37
C PHE A 193 33.12 -24.73 -0.98
N LEU A 194 32.25 -24.85 0.03
CA LEU A 194 32.65 -25.29 1.37
C LEU A 194 33.20 -26.72 1.41
N LYS A 195 32.66 -27.62 0.56
CA LYS A 195 33.17 -28.99 0.45
C LYS A 195 34.56 -29.04 -0.17
N ASP A 196 34.80 -28.21 -1.19
CA ASP A 196 36.10 -28.11 -1.84
C ASP A 196 37.16 -27.57 -0.86
N LEU A 197 36.86 -26.51 -0.11
CA LEU A 197 37.76 -26.00 0.95
C LEU A 197 38.10 -27.07 2.01
N LYS A 198 37.12 -27.87 2.43
CA LYS A 198 37.36 -28.95 3.40
C LYS A 198 38.21 -30.08 2.83
N ARG A 199 38.19 -30.31 1.52
CA ARG A 199 38.99 -31.36 0.87
C ARG A 199 40.46 -30.97 0.73
N GLU A 200 40.75 -29.66 0.72
CA GLU A 200 42.10 -29.11 0.60
C GLU A 200 42.81 -28.89 1.94
N MET A 201 42.09 -28.96 3.06
CA MET A 201 42.63 -28.96 4.43
C MET A 201 42.88 -30.37 4.94
#